data_AF-A0A2E1KRA3-F1
#
_entry.id   AF-A0A2E1KRA3-F1
#
_cell.length_a   1.000
_cell.length_b   1.000
_cell.length_c   1.000
_cell.angle_alpha   90.00
_cell.angle_beta   90.00
_cell.angle_gamma   90.00
#
_symmetry.space_group_name_H-M   'P 1'
#
loop_
_entity.id
_entity.type
_entity.pdbx_description
1 polymer ?
#
loop_
_entity_poly.entity_id
_entity_poly.type
_entity_poly.pdbx_seq_one_letter_code
_entity_poly.pdbx_strand_id
1 'polypeptide(L)'
;MNDSDTSIGALRDLVRRFVDERDWNQFHAPKNLSMALAIEAAELMEHFQWISPEASRQVGADPQQALAVREELADIVCYALAIANELEIDVTTAVRQKVGKNEQKSPVDQFRGRYGPEDPTPVQ
;
A
#
# COMPACT_ATOMS: atom_id res chain seq x y z
N MET A 1 7.03 11.38 -15.57
CA MET A 1 6.20 10.25 -15.15
C MET A 1 5.76 10.52 -13.72
N ASN A 2 4.46 10.48 -13.49
CA ASN A 2 3.79 10.62 -12.21
C ASN A 2 2.51 9.76 -12.24
N ASP A 3 1.73 9.79 -11.17
CA ASP A 3 0.56 8.92 -11.04
C ASP A 3 -0.54 9.16 -12.10
N SER A 4 -0.52 10.31 -12.80
CA SER A 4 -1.49 10.62 -13.84
C SER A 4 -1.18 9.98 -15.20
N ASP A 5 0.09 9.62 -15.45
CA ASP A 5 0.56 9.10 -16.74
C ASP A 5 1.25 7.74 -16.64
N THR A 6 1.42 7.21 -15.43
CA THR A 6 2.14 5.96 -15.17
C THR A 6 1.18 4.84 -14.79
N SER A 7 1.12 3.79 -15.61
CA SER A 7 0.30 2.61 -15.31
C SER A 7 0.94 1.71 -14.27
N ILE A 8 0.11 0.93 -13.55
CA ILE A 8 0.60 -0.14 -12.66
C ILE A 8 1.48 -1.15 -13.41
N GLY A 9 1.16 -1.44 -14.67
CA GLY A 9 2.01 -2.29 -15.52
C GLY A 9 3.42 -1.72 -15.69
N ALA A 10 3.54 -0.42 -15.95
CA ALA A 10 4.84 0.24 -16.07
C ALA A 10 5.66 0.17 -14.77
N LEU A 11 5.01 0.30 -13.60
CA LEU A 11 5.68 0.14 -12.30
C LEU A 11 6.10 -1.32 -12.05
N ARG A 12 5.25 -2.30 -12.40
CA ARG A 12 5.61 -3.72 -12.32
C ARG A 12 6.85 -4.05 -13.15
N ASP A 13 6.94 -3.50 -14.36
CA ASP A 13 8.07 -3.71 -15.25
C ASP A 13 9.34 -2.97 -14.76
N LEU A 14 9.18 -1.80 -14.14
CA LEU A 14 10.29 -1.11 -13.45
C LEU A 14 10.88 -2.01 -12.34
N VAL A 15 10.04 -2.55 -11.46
CA VAL A 15 10.45 -3.43 -10.36
C VAL A 15 11.05 -4.73 -10.90
N ARG A 16 10.41 -5.36 -11.90
CA ARG A 16 10.92 -6.60 -12.51
C ARG A 16 12.34 -6.41 -13.06
N ARG A 17 12.57 -5.36 -13.85
CA ARG A 17 13.89 -5.06 -14.40
C ARG A 17 14.94 -4.85 -13.32
N PHE A 18 14.61 -4.12 -12.25
CA PHE A 18 15.52 -3.90 -11.13
C PHE A 18 15.97 -5.23 -10.48
N VAL A 19 15.03 -6.16 -10.29
CA VAL A 19 15.28 -7.49 -9.71
C VAL A 19 16.10 -8.37 -10.67
N ASP A 20 15.73 -8.40 -11.95
CA ASP A 20 16.39 -9.19 -12.99
C ASP A 20 17.85 -8.76 -13.18
N GLU A 21 18.11 -7.46 -13.25
CA GLU A 21 19.46 -6.89 -13.40
C GLU A 21 20.43 -7.29 -12.28
N ARG A 22 19.90 -7.71 -11.14
CA ARG A 22 20.67 -8.12 -9.95
C ARG A 22 20.66 -9.62 -9.71
N ASP A 23 20.00 -10.38 -10.58
CA ASP A 23 19.76 -11.82 -10.40
C ASP A 23 19.10 -12.14 -9.04
N TRP A 24 18.21 -11.24 -8.57
CA TRP A 24 17.58 -11.37 -7.25
C TRP A 24 16.36 -12.27 -7.24
N ASN A 25 15.93 -12.77 -8.40
CA ASN A 25 14.84 -13.74 -8.51
C ASN A 25 15.05 -14.96 -7.59
N GLN A 26 16.30 -15.40 -7.38
CA GLN A 26 16.65 -16.49 -6.46
C GLN A 26 16.27 -16.23 -4.98
N PHE A 27 16.16 -14.96 -4.58
CA PHE A 27 15.77 -14.55 -3.22
C PHE A 27 14.29 -14.17 -3.13
N HIS A 28 13.63 -13.94 -4.27
CA HIS A 28 12.27 -13.41 -4.38
C HIS A 28 11.18 -14.50 -4.36
N ALA A 29 11.41 -15.59 -3.63
CA ALA A 29 10.34 -16.55 -3.35
C ALA A 29 9.13 -15.84 -2.67
N PRO A 30 7.87 -16.20 -2.97
CA PRO A 30 6.69 -15.53 -2.41
C PRO A 30 6.69 -15.42 -0.88
N LYS A 31 7.21 -16.44 -0.19
CA LYS A 31 7.42 -16.42 1.27
C LYS A 31 8.29 -15.23 1.68
N ASN A 32 9.44 -15.06 1.05
CA ASN A 32 10.41 -14.02 1.41
C ASN A 32 9.84 -12.63 1.10
N LEU A 33 9.21 -12.47 -0.06
CA LEU A 33 8.56 -11.21 -0.45
C LEU A 33 7.43 -10.83 0.51
N SER A 34 6.62 -11.79 0.96
CA SER A 34 5.57 -11.53 1.95
C SER A 34 6.12 -11.06 3.29
N MET A 35 7.28 -11.57 3.69
CA MET A 35 7.95 -11.17 4.92
C MET A 35 8.56 -9.76 4.77
N ALA A 36 9.23 -9.48 3.66
CA ALA A 36 9.80 -8.16 3.37
C ALA A 36 8.69 -7.09 3.37
N LEU A 37 7.58 -7.32 2.66
CA LEU A 37 6.43 -6.43 2.67
C LEU A 37 5.91 -6.15 4.10
N ALA A 38 5.85 -7.17 4.95
CA ALA A 38 5.41 -7.02 6.33
C ALA A 38 6.40 -6.21 7.19
N ILE A 39 7.70 -6.30 6.90
CA ILE A 39 8.74 -5.49 7.55
C ILE A 39 8.55 -4.02 7.17
N GLU A 40 8.46 -3.68 5.88
CA GLU A 40 8.28 -2.27 5.45
C GLU A 40 6.96 -1.66 5.97
N ALA A 41 5.91 -2.49 6.08
CA ALA A 41 4.67 -2.06 6.71
C ALA A 41 4.84 -1.73 8.21
N ALA A 42 5.73 -2.43 8.90
CA ALA A 42 6.09 -2.12 10.28
C ALA A 42 6.95 -0.86 10.35
N GLU A 43 7.93 -0.68 9.46
CA GLU A 43 8.77 0.52 9.38
C GLU A 43 7.91 1.78 9.13
N LEU A 44 6.94 1.72 8.20
CA LEU A 44 5.95 2.77 8.01
C LEU A 44 5.18 3.09 9.31
N MET A 45 4.77 2.05 10.05
CA MET A 45 4.02 2.20 11.30
C MET A 45 4.84 2.90 12.39
N GLU A 46 6.17 2.74 12.41
CA GLU A 46 7.05 3.36 13.42
C GLU A 46 6.98 4.88 13.41
N HIS A 47 6.68 5.50 12.27
CA HIS A 47 6.48 6.95 12.17
C HIS A 47 5.23 7.45 12.90
N PHE A 48 4.27 6.57 13.19
CA PHE A 48 2.96 6.95 13.73
C PHE A 48 2.67 6.37 15.13
N GLN A 49 3.41 5.35 15.57
CA GLN A 49 3.07 4.55 16.76
C GLN A 49 2.97 5.34 18.09
N TRP A 50 3.67 6.47 18.23
CA TRP A 50 3.74 7.24 19.50
C TRP A 50 3.10 8.64 19.44
N ILE A 51 2.38 8.96 18.36
CA ILE A 51 1.77 10.28 18.18
C ILE A 51 0.25 10.20 18.17
N SER A 52 -0.42 11.33 18.48
CA SER A 52 -1.89 11.38 18.47
C SER A 52 -2.45 11.31 17.04
N PRO A 53 -3.73 10.92 16.85
CA PRO A 53 -4.39 10.97 15.55
C PRO A 53 -4.41 12.36 14.88
N GLU A 54 -4.36 13.44 15.66
CA GLU A 54 -4.27 14.81 15.14
C GLU A 54 -2.85 15.11 14.67
N ALA A 55 -1.85 14.71 15.45
CA ALA A 55 -0.45 14.88 15.09
C ALA A 55 -0.05 14.05 13.87
N SER A 56 -0.58 12.83 13.72
CA SER A 56 -0.29 11.96 12.56
C SER A 56 -0.72 12.57 11.23
N ARG A 57 -1.78 13.40 11.22
CA ARG A 57 -2.21 14.15 10.03
C ARG A 57 -1.28 15.29 9.65
N GLN A 58 -0.38 15.71 10.55
CA GLN A 58 0.57 16.80 10.33
C GLN A 58 1.97 16.33 9.94
N VAL A 59 2.23 15.01 9.93
CA VAL A 59 3.54 14.43 9.58
C VAL A 59 4.04 14.92 8.21
N GLY A 60 3.13 15.14 7.26
CA GLY A 60 3.47 15.67 5.93
C GLY A 60 3.95 17.12 5.89
N ALA A 61 3.79 17.89 6.98
CA ALA A 61 4.24 19.27 7.07
C ALA A 61 5.72 19.40 7.44
N ASP A 62 6.30 18.38 8.09
CA ASP A 62 7.73 18.28 8.34
C ASP A 62 8.40 17.59 7.13
N PRO A 63 9.31 18.26 6.40
CA PRO A 63 9.92 17.68 5.20
C PRO A 63 10.71 16.39 5.46
N GLN A 64 11.32 16.24 6.64
CA GLN A 64 12.11 15.06 6.97
C GLN A 64 11.20 13.89 7.30
N GLN A 65 10.14 14.10 8.07
CA GLN A 65 9.18 13.03 8.36
C GLN A 65 8.38 12.63 7.13
N ALA A 66 7.98 13.61 6.30
CA ALA A 66 7.31 13.36 5.03
C ALA A 66 8.18 12.52 4.08
N LEU A 67 9.50 12.79 4.04
CA LEU A 67 10.44 12.01 3.25
C LEU A 67 10.50 10.55 3.71
N ALA A 68 10.64 10.32 5.03
CA ALA A 68 10.73 8.97 5.58
C ALA A 68 9.45 8.16 5.29
N VAL A 69 8.28 8.71 5.59
CA VAL A 69 6.98 8.06 5.28
C VAL A 69 6.83 7.75 3.79
N ARG A 70 7.33 8.63 2.91
CA ARG A 70 7.31 8.41 1.46
C ARG A 70 8.19 7.23 1.04
N GLU A 71 9.35 7.06 1.67
CA GLU A 71 10.27 5.96 1.38
C GLU A 71 9.65 4.63 1.82
N GLU A 72 9.14 4.52 3.04
CA GLU A 72 8.50 3.28 3.52
C GLU A 72 7.26 2.90 2.70
N LEU A 73 6.45 3.89 2.31
CA LEU A 73 5.31 3.65 1.43
C LEU A 73 5.76 3.15 0.04
N ALA A 74 6.85 3.69 -0.49
CA ALA A 74 7.41 3.24 -1.76
C ALA A 74 7.92 1.80 -1.65
N ASP A 75 8.57 1.43 -0.56
CA ASP A 75 9.07 0.08 -0.35
C ASP A 75 7.95 -0.96 -0.21
N ILE A 76 6.87 -0.63 0.52
CA ILE A 76 5.65 -1.45 0.57
C ILE A 76 5.11 -1.70 -0.85
N VAL A 77 5.01 -0.64 -1.67
CA VAL A 77 4.53 -0.76 -3.06
C VAL A 77 5.49 -1.60 -3.89
N CYS A 78 6.80 -1.40 -3.79
CA CYS A 78 7.80 -2.17 -4.50
C CYS A 78 7.69 -3.67 -4.19
N TYR A 79 7.57 -4.06 -2.92
CA TYR A 79 7.40 -5.47 -2.56
C TYR A 79 6.03 -6.03 -2.95
N ALA A 80 4.96 -5.23 -2.91
CA ALA A 80 3.66 -5.64 -3.41
C ALA A 80 3.68 -5.91 -4.93
N LEU A 81 4.41 -5.10 -5.69
CA LEU A 81 4.59 -5.31 -7.13
C LEU A 81 5.53 -6.48 -7.42
N ALA A 82 6.57 -6.67 -6.61
CA ALA A 82 7.48 -7.81 -6.72
C ALA A 82 6.73 -9.14 -6.51
N ILE A 83 5.90 -9.25 -5.47
CA ILE A 83 5.10 -10.47 -5.24
C ILE A 83 4.05 -10.67 -6.34
N ALA A 84 3.50 -9.60 -6.90
CA ALA A 84 2.62 -9.69 -8.06
C ALA A 84 3.35 -10.13 -9.33
N ASN A 85 4.63 -9.80 -9.49
CA ASN A 85 5.44 -10.32 -10.59
C ASN A 85 5.72 -11.80 -10.43
N GLU A 86 6.15 -12.24 -9.24
CA GLU A 86 6.45 -13.63 -8.94
C GLU A 86 5.22 -14.56 -9.06
N LEU A 87 4.05 -14.08 -8.65
CA LEU A 87 2.80 -14.85 -8.69
C LEU A 87 1.92 -14.55 -9.93
N GLU A 88 2.44 -13.79 -10.90
CA GLU A 88 1.72 -13.40 -12.11
C GLU A 88 0.35 -12.73 -11.86
N ILE A 89 0.23 -11.96 -10.78
CA ILE A 89 -1.02 -11.30 -10.38
C ILE A 89 -1.26 -10.04 -11.22
N ASP A 90 -2.42 -9.95 -11.89
CA ASP A 90 -2.93 -8.68 -12.40
C ASP A 90 -3.48 -7.84 -11.26
N VAL A 91 -2.62 -6.96 -10.73
CA VAL A 91 -2.93 -6.03 -9.64
C VAL A 91 -4.15 -5.15 -9.96
N THR A 92 -4.27 -4.66 -11.19
CA THR A 92 -5.38 -3.77 -11.57
C THR A 92 -6.71 -4.50 -11.46
N THR A 93 -6.78 -5.70 -12.02
CA THR A 93 -7.98 -6.54 -11.94
C THR A 93 -8.28 -6.96 -10.50
N ALA A 94 -7.26 -7.37 -9.74
CA ALA A 94 -7.40 -7.79 -8.34
C ALA A 94 -7.98 -6.66 -7.46
N VAL A 95 -7.46 -5.43 -7.59
CA VAL A 95 -7.94 -4.26 -6.85
C VAL A 95 -9.38 -3.92 -7.24
N ARG A 96 -9.72 -3.90 -8.54
CA ARG A 96 -11.10 -3.62 -9.00
C ARG A 96 -12.10 -4.63 -8.43
N GLN A 97 -11.76 -5.92 -8.47
CA GLN A 97 -12.61 -6.97 -7.89
C GLN A 97 -12.75 -6.84 -6.37
N LYS A 98 -11.66 -6.50 -5.67
CA LYS A 98 -11.67 -6.31 -4.21
C LYS A 98 -12.53 -5.12 -3.81
N VAL A 99 -12.43 -4.00 -4.53
CA VAL A 99 -13.28 -2.81 -4.31
C VAL A 99 -14.75 -3.16 -4.53
N GLY A 100 -15.11 -3.82 -5.64
CA GLY A 100 -16.50 -4.23 -5.88
C GLY A 100 -17.06 -5.17 -4.80
N LYS A 101 -16.23 -6.07 -4.24
CA LYS A 101 -16.62 -6.89 -3.07
C LYS A 101 -16.80 -6.05 -1.81
N ASN A 102 -15.96 -5.03 -1.59
CA ASN A 102 -16.06 -4.14 -0.44
C ASN A 102 -17.31 -3.25 -0.53
N GLU A 103 -17.70 -2.79 -1.71
CA GLU A 103 -18.95 -2.02 -1.91
C GLU A 103 -20.19 -2.84 -1.54
N GLN A 104 -20.19 -4.14 -1.82
CA GLN A 104 -21.27 -5.05 -1.41
C GLN A 104 -21.28 -5.31 0.09
N LYS A 105 -20.10 -5.42 0.71
CA LYS A 105 -19.95 -5.65 2.16
C LYS A 105 -20.24 -4.39 2.98
N SER A 106 -19.96 -3.22 2.43
CA SER A 106 -20.07 -1.92 3.09
C SER A 106 -20.84 -0.92 2.21
N PRO A 107 -22.18 -1.07 2.09
CA PRO A 107 -23.01 -0.19 1.28
C PRO A 107 -23.00 1.27 1.77
N VAL A 108 -23.05 2.24 0.84
CA VAL A 108 -22.94 3.67 1.15
C VAL A 108 -24.04 4.15 2.11
N ASP A 109 -25.27 3.66 1.95
CA ASP A 109 -26.42 4.00 2.79
C ASP A 109 -26.24 3.58 4.26
N GLN A 110 -25.37 2.60 4.53
CA GLN A 110 -25.10 2.09 5.88
C GLN A 110 -23.77 2.58 6.44
N PHE A 111 -22.76 2.81 5.59
CA PHE A 111 -21.37 3.07 5.99
C PHE A 111 -20.91 4.51 5.76
N ARG A 112 -21.75 5.42 5.24
CA ARG A 112 -21.37 6.83 5.08
C ARG A 112 -21.07 7.46 6.45
N GLY A 113 -19.79 7.77 6.68
CA GLY A 113 -19.30 8.31 7.95
C GLY A 113 -19.21 7.26 9.07
N ARG A 114 -19.33 5.96 8.76
CA ARG A 114 -19.28 4.90 9.76
C ARG A 114 -18.28 3.83 9.34
N TYR A 115 -17.49 3.32 10.29
CA TYR A 115 -16.60 2.17 10.03
C TYR A 115 -17.25 0.82 10.38
N GLY A 116 -18.44 0.83 10.98
CA GLY A 116 -19.23 -0.36 11.32
C GLY A 116 -20.72 -0.06 11.52
N PRO A 117 -21.59 -1.07 11.51
CA PRO A 117 -23.03 -0.89 11.71
C PRO A 117 -23.38 -0.36 13.12
N GLU A 118 -22.54 -0.66 14.12
CA GLU A 118 -22.69 -0.23 15.51
C GLU A 118 -21.96 1.09 15.82
N ASP A 119 -21.35 1.72 14.81
CA ASP A 119 -20.60 2.95 15.00
C ASP A 119 -21.55 4.14 15.24
N PRO A 120 -21.40 4.89 16.36
CA PRO A 120 -22.21 6.07 16.59
C PRO A 120 -22.10 7.03 15.39
N THR A 121 -23.25 7.50 14.90
CA THR A 121 -23.29 8.47 13.79
C THR A 121 -22.37 9.64 14.11
N PRO A 122 -21.45 10.04 13.22
CA PRO A 122 -20.63 11.22 13.45
C PRO A 122 -21.53 12.41 13.74
N VAL A 123 -21.32 13.06 14.88
CA VAL A 123 -21.94 14.36 15.14
C VAL A 123 -21.37 15.32 14.10
N GLN A 124 -22.24 15.84 13.23
CA GLN A 124 -21.87 16.84 12.21
C GLN A 124 -21.38 18.13 12.85
#